data_AF-A0A952DMC1-F1
#
_entry.id   AF-A0A952DMC1-F1
#
_cell.length_a   1.000
_cell.length_b   1.000
_cell.length_c   1.000
_cell.angle_alpha   90.00
_cell.angle_beta   90.00
_cell.angle_gamma   90.00
#
_symmetry.space_group_name_H-M   'P 1'
#
loop_
_entity.id
_entity.type
_entity.pdbx_description
1 polymer ?
#
loop_
_entity_poly.entity_id
_entity_poly.type
_entity_poly.pdbx_seq_one_letter_code
_entity_poly.pdbx_strand_id
1 'polypeptide(L)'
;MIVFFSTLLAQQTNLGGFEPPGGQTTFVPDDLSSTEGVLSTGQNLISFIITFLTIFAGLMFLYQFVRGALAWISAGGDQKKLSDARDMITQGVIGLVIIIAAYAIIGLISTVLGLDLLNPGEQLRQLVPTTGGGVTI
;
A
#
# COMPACT_ATOMS: atom_id res chain seq x y z
N MET A 1 -21.26 39.41 -2.02
CA MET A 1 -19.79 39.21 -1.95
C MET A 1 -19.32 38.33 -0.77
N ILE A 2 -20.22 37.75 0.05
CA ILE A 2 -19.87 36.90 1.22
C ILE A 2 -19.87 35.40 0.90
N VAL A 3 -20.46 34.97 -0.22
CA VAL A 3 -20.62 33.55 -0.58
C VAL A 3 -19.38 32.96 -1.27
N PHE A 4 -18.51 33.78 -1.87
CA PHE A 4 -17.28 33.32 -2.54
C PHE A 4 -16.22 32.80 -1.55
N PHE A 5 -16.19 33.32 -0.31
CA PHE A 5 -15.18 32.94 0.68
C PHE A 5 -15.49 31.58 1.35
N SER A 6 -16.77 31.18 1.45
CA SER A 6 -17.15 29.86 1.97
C SER A 6 -16.91 28.73 0.98
N THR A 7 -16.95 29.01 -0.33
CA THR A 7 -16.59 28.02 -1.36
C THR A 7 -15.08 27.79 -1.42
N LEU A 8 -14.25 28.79 -1.11
CA LEU A 8 -12.79 28.62 -1.01
C LEU A 8 -12.37 27.87 0.26
N LEU A 9 -13.12 27.98 1.37
CA LEU A 9 -12.86 27.18 2.57
C LEU A 9 -13.25 25.71 2.40
N ALA A 10 -14.23 25.40 1.54
CA ALA A 10 -14.63 24.03 1.21
C ALA A 10 -13.64 23.31 0.27
N GLN A 11 -12.73 24.03 -0.40
CA GLN A 11 -11.69 23.44 -1.26
C GLN A 11 -10.35 23.17 -0.53
N GLN A 12 -10.21 23.53 0.74
CA GLN A 12 -8.96 23.37 1.50
C GLN A 12 -8.89 22.13 2.42
N THR A 13 -9.83 21.18 2.32
CA THR A 13 -9.72 19.87 3.02
C THR A 13 -9.35 18.70 2.11
N ASN A 14 -9.27 18.92 0.80
CA ASN A 14 -8.75 17.93 -0.15
C ASN A 14 -7.29 18.27 -0.52
N LEU A 15 -6.43 18.40 0.49
CA LEU A 15 -4.99 18.22 0.28
C LEU A 15 -4.83 16.76 -0.12
N GLY A 16 -4.65 16.53 -1.43
CA GLY A 16 -4.51 15.22 -2.08
C GLY A 16 -4.08 14.15 -1.08
N GLY A 17 -5.06 13.47 -0.51
CA GLY A 17 -4.83 12.35 0.36
C GLY A 17 -4.12 11.34 -0.51
N PHE A 18 -2.95 10.89 -0.09
CA PHE A 18 -2.37 9.69 -0.65
C PHE A 18 -3.39 8.58 -0.40
N GLU A 19 -4.22 8.29 -1.40
CA GLU A 19 -5.03 7.09 -1.44
C GLU A 19 -4.05 5.96 -1.72
N PRO A 20 -3.72 5.12 -0.71
CA PRO A 20 -2.89 3.96 -0.97
C PRO A 20 -3.65 3.05 -1.95
N PRO A 21 -2.96 2.50 -2.97
CA PRO A 21 -3.57 1.50 -3.83
C PRO A 21 -3.90 0.27 -2.99
N GLY A 22 -5.18 0.10 -2.68
CA GLY A 22 -5.70 -0.89 -1.74
C GLY A 22 -6.83 -0.29 -0.92
N GLY A 23 -8.00 -0.11 -1.56
CA GLY A 23 -9.19 0.44 -0.93
C GLY A 23 -9.55 -0.30 0.36
N GLN A 24 -9.97 0.47 1.36
CA GLN A 24 -10.40 0.10 2.72
C GLN A 24 -9.27 0.10 3.77
N THR A 25 -9.10 1.25 4.43
CA THR A 25 -8.32 1.40 5.67
C THR A 25 -9.15 1.10 6.93
N THR A 26 -10.41 0.69 6.77
CA THR A 26 -11.30 0.44 7.91
C THR A 26 -11.60 -1.05 8.03
N PHE A 27 -11.17 -1.62 9.15
CA PHE A 27 -11.42 -3.00 9.57
C PHE A 27 -12.88 -3.14 10.05
N VAL A 28 -13.86 -2.86 9.18
CA VAL A 28 -15.28 -3.12 9.47
C VAL A 28 -15.63 -4.43 8.76
N PRO A 29 -15.90 -5.53 9.49
CA PRO A 29 -16.40 -6.75 8.88
C PRO A 29 -17.84 -6.52 8.42
N ASP A 30 -18.04 -6.35 7.12
CA ASP A 30 -19.34 -6.54 6.49
C ASP A 30 -19.67 -8.04 6.58
N ASP A 31 -20.49 -8.41 7.57
CA ASP A 31 -21.17 -9.71 7.66
C ASP A 31 -20.24 -10.95 7.86
N LEU A 32 -20.17 -11.45 9.11
CA LEU A 32 -19.51 -12.72 9.46
C LEU A 32 -20.36 -13.97 9.14
N SER A 33 -21.54 -13.80 8.54
CA SER A 33 -22.53 -14.85 8.26
C SER A 33 -22.48 -15.41 6.83
N SER A 34 -21.78 -14.74 5.93
CA SER A 34 -21.58 -15.15 4.54
C SER A 34 -20.16 -15.66 4.35
N THR A 35 -20.00 -16.76 3.59
CA THR A 35 -18.67 -17.26 3.18
C THR A 35 -17.87 -16.17 2.47
N GLU A 36 -18.55 -15.23 1.81
CA GLU A 36 -17.96 -14.04 1.16
C GLU A 36 -17.40 -13.04 2.18
N GLY A 37 -18.07 -12.83 3.33
CA GLY A 37 -17.59 -11.94 4.40
C GLY A 37 -16.39 -12.49 5.19
N VAL A 38 -16.25 -13.82 5.29
CA VAL A 38 -15.04 -14.44 5.87
C VAL A 38 -13.85 -14.32 4.90
N LEU A 39 -14.09 -14.48 3.60
CA LEU A 39 -13.05 -14.28 2.58
C LEU A 39 -12.63 -12.80 2.49
N SER A 40 -13.58 -11.86 2.56
CA SER A 40 -13.29 -10.43 2.55
C SER A 40 -12.55 -9.98 3.81
N THR A 41 -12.90 -10.51 4.98
CA THR A 41 -12.17 -10.26 6.24
C THR A 41 -10.74 -10.81 6.18
N GLY A 42 -10.55 -12.00 5.60
CA GLY A 42 -9.22 -12.56 5.36
C GLY A 42 -8.38 -11.72 4.40
N GLN A 43 -8.97 -11.26 3.30
CA GLN A 43 -8.33 -10.36 2.34
C GLN A 43 -7.98 -9.00 2.96
N ASN A 44 -8.87 -8.41 3.76
CA ASN A 44 -8.64 -7.15 4.47
C ASN A 44 -7.49 -7.28 5.49
N LEU A 45 -7.37 -8.42 6.18
CA LEU A 45 -6.25 -8.69 7.06
C LEU A 45 -4.93 -8.78 6.28
N ILE A 46 -4.92 -9.49 5.15
CA ILE A 46 -3.72 -9.59 4.29
C ILE A 46 -3.32 -8.21 3.75
N SER A 47 -4.26 -7.41 3.24
CA SER A 47 -4.00 -6.05 2.75
C SER A 47 -3.48 -5.13 3.84
N PHE A 48 -4.03 -5.21 5.06
CA PHE A 48 -3.54 -4.46 6.20
C PHE A 48 -2.11 -4.86 6.57
N ILE A 49 -1.82 -6.17 6.63
CA ILE A 49 -0.47 -6.67 6.93
C ILE A 49 0.52 -6.21 5.86
N ILE A 50 0.20 -6.32 4.57
CA ILE A 50 1.09 -5.90 3.47
C ILE A 50 1.34 -4.39 3.53
N THR A 51 0.30 -3.59 3.75
CA THR A 51 0.42 -2.13 3.87
C THR A 51 1.29 -1.75 5.07
N PHE A 52 1.04 -2.36 6.22
CA PHE A 52 1.83 -2.14 7.43
C PHE A 52 3.28 -2.56 7.23
N LEU A 53 3.52 -3.74 6.64
CA LEU A 53 4.87 -4.22 6.33
C LEU A 53 5.59 -3.29 5.37
N THR A 54 4.90 -2.75 4.36
CA THR A 54 5.51 -1.85 3.37
C THR A 54 5.97 -0.55 4.03
N ILE A 55 5.14 0.06 4.88
CA ILE A 55 5.50 1.27 5.63
C ILE A 55 6.65 0.99 6.60
N PHE A 56 6.55 -0.11 7.36
CA PHE A 56 7.56 -0.51 8.33
C PHE A 56 8.91 -0.82 7.65
N ALA A 57 8.88 -1.54 6.53
CA ALA A 57 10.08 -1.89 5.80
C ALA A 57 10.73 -0.69 5.11
N GLY A 58 9.94 0.26 4.59
CA GLY A 58 10.46 1.53 4.07
C GLY A 58 11.19 2.34 5.15
N LEU A 59 10.60 2.43 6.35
CA LEU A 59 11.24 3.10 7.49
C LEU A 59 12.51 2.39 7.95
N MET A 60 12.48 1.05 8.01
CA MET A 60 13.63 0.26 8.42
C MET A 60 14.76 0.29 7.38
N PHE A 61 14.43 0.31 6.08
CA PHE A 61 15.38 0.51 5.00
C PHE A 61 16.10 1.84 5.17
N LEU A 62 15.38 2.94 5.40
CA LEU A 62 15.98 4.25 5.62
C LEU A 62 16.93 4.25 6.83
N TYR A 63 16.53 3.62 7.93
CA TYR A 63 17.38 3.47 9.12
C TYR A 63 18.67 2.69 8.84
N GLN A 64 18.57 1.54 8.18
CA GLN A 64 19.73 0.71 7.83
C GLN A 64 20.63 1.38 6.78
N PHE A 65 20.04 2.09 5.82
CA PHE A 65 20.77 2.83 4.80
C PHE A 65 21.62 3.94 5.40
N VAL A 66 21.05 4.75 6.31
CA VAL A 66 21.81 5.81 6.98
C VAL A 66 22.94 5.23 7.83
N ARG A 67 22.69 4.15 8.58
CA ARG A 67 23.74 3.49 9.38
C ARG A 67 24.86 2.91 8.51
N GLY A 68 24.52 2.25 7.41
CA GLY A 68 25.49 1.70 6.45
C GLY A 68 26.30 2.79 5.76
N ALA A 69 25.66 3.90 5.37
CA ALA A 69 26.32 5.04 4.75
C ALA A 69 27.32 5.72 5.70
N LEU A 70 26.92 5.96 6.95
CA LEU A 70 27.81 6.52 7.98
C LEU A 70 28.98 5.57 8.28
N ALA A 71 28.72 4.27 8.37
CA ALA A 71 29.76 3.26 8.55
C ALA A 71 30.77 3.27 7.39
N TRP A 72 30.29 3.37 6.15
CA TRP A 72 31.14 3.41 4.96
C TRP A 72 32.05 4.64 4.93
N ILE A 73 31.51 5.83 5.23
CA ILE A 73 32.29 7.07 5.28
C ILE A 73 33.30 7.03 6.45
N SER A 74 32.90 6.47 7.60
CA SER A 74 33.77 6.37 8.78
C SER A 74 34.87 5.30 8.67
N ALA A 75 34.78 4.38 7.70
CA ALA A 75 35.73 3.29 7.54
C ALA A 75 37.14 3.77 7.15
N GLY A 76 37.26 4.94 6.48
CA GLY A 76 38.52 5.69 6.33
C GLY A 76 39.72 4.95 5.73
N GLY A 77 39.54 3.76 5.14
CA GLY A 77 40.61 2.91 4.60
C GLY A 77 40.81 1.56 5.31
N ASP A 78 40.13 1.31 6.42
CA ASP A 78 40.09 -0.01 7.08
C ASP A 78 39.20 -0.97 6.27
N GLN A 79 39.83 -1.98 5.65
CA GLN A 79 39.16 -2.95 4.79
C GLN A 79 38.08 -3.76 5.51
N LYS A 80 38.24 -4.01 6.82
CA LYS A 80 37.24 -4.76 7.60
C LYS A 80 35.97 -3.94 7.78
N LYS A 81 36.11 -2.69 8.21
CA LYS A 81 34.97 -1.77 8.37
C LYS A 81 34.29 -1.47 7.04
N LEU A 82 35.05 -1.41 5.96
CA LEU A 82 34.52 -1.24 4.61
C LEU A 82 33.69 -2.46 4.17
N SER A 83 34.16 -3.68 4.47
CA SER A 83 33.40 -4.91 4.20
C SER A 83 32.09 -4.92 4.98
N ASP A 84 32.16 -4.68 6.29
CA ASP A 84 30.98 -4.68 7.16
C ASP A 84 29.94 -3.62 6.72
N ALA A 85 30.41 -2.43 6.32
CA ALA A 85 29.52 -1.37 5.81
C ALA A 85 28.84 -1.75 4.49
N ARG A 86 29.56 -2.43 3.59
CA ARG A 86 28.99 -2.95 2.33
C ARG A 86 27.95 -4.02 2.61
N ASP A 87 28.24 -4.96 3.51
CA ASP A 87 27.30 -6.02 3.88
C ASP A 87 26.01 -5.43 4.47
N MET A 88 26.11 -4.40 5.33
CA MET A 88 24.95 -3.68 5.85
C MET A 88 24.11 -3.02 4.74
N ILE A 89 24.75 -2.38 3.77
CA ILE A 89 24.05 -1.75 2.65
C ILE A 89 23.38 -2.82 1.78
N THR A 90 24.08 -3.91 1.46
CA THR A 90 23.54 -5.01 0.64
C THR A 90 22.34 -5.67 1.33
N GLN A 91 22.40 -5.92 2.63
CA GLN A 91 21.26 -6.43 3.40
C GLN A 91 20.07 -5.48 3.38
N GLY A 92 20.30 -4.16 3.48
CA GLY A 92 19.25 -3.16 3.33
C GLY A 92 18.61 -3.18 1.93
N VAL A 93 19.42 -3.24 0.88
CA VAL A 93 18.93 -3.32 -0.52
C VAL A 93 18.14 -4.59 -0.76
N ILE A 94 18.56 -5.74 -0.21
CA ILE A 94 17.82 -7.01 -0.30
C ILE A 94 16.41 -6.86 0.29
N GLY A 95 16.26 -6.17 1.42
CA GLY A 95 14.96 -5.86 2.00
C GLY A 95 14.03 -5.10 1.04
N LEU A 96 14.56 -4.09 0.33
CA LEU A 96 13.81 -3.34 -0.68
C LEU A 96 13.44 -4.20 -1.89
N VAL A 97 14.37 -5.02 -2.37
CA VAL A 97 14.16 -5.93 -3.51
C VAL A 97 13.05 -6.93 -3.21
N ILE A 98 12.98 -7.46 -1.99
CA ILE A 98 11.92 -8.39 -1.58
C ILE A 98 10.53 -7.75 -1.68
N ILE A 99 10.38 -6.49 -1.30
CA ILE A 99 9.10 -5.77 -1.39
C ILE A 99 8.67 -5.65 -2.86
N ILE A 100 9.59 -5.21 -3.73
CA ILE A 100 9.33 -5.08 -5.17
C ILE A 100 8.96 -6.44 -5.76
N ALA A 101 9.67 -7.50 -5.39
CA ALA A 101 9.39 -8.86 -5.84
C ALA A 101 8.02 -9.35 -5.36
N ALA A 102 7.61 -9.02 -4.12
CA ALA A 102 6.29 -9.38 -3.61
C ALA A 102 5.16 -8.75 -4.45
N TYR A 103 5.26 -7.46 -4.78
CA TYR A 103 4.30 -6.79 -5.67
C TYR A 103 4.27 -7.42 -7.07
N ALA A 104 5.44 -7.75 -7.62
CA ALA A 104 5.53 -8.40 -8.93
C ALA A 104 4.86 -9.79 -8.93
N ILE A 105 5.04 -10.58 -7.87
CA ILE A 105 4.41 -11.91 -7.73
C ILE A 105 2.89 -11.77 -7.61
N ILE A 106 2.39 -10.82 -6.81
CA ILE A 106 0.95 -10.57 -6.67
C ILE A 106 0.34 -10.17 -8.03
N GLY A 107 1.00 -9.29 -8.78
CA GLY A 107 0.56 -8.89 -10.13
C GLY A 107 0.61 -10.03 -11.15
N LEU A 108 1.57 -10.94 -11.03
CA LEU A 108 1.63 -12.13 -11.87
C LEU A 108 0.45 -13.05 -11.58
N ILE A 109 0.13 -13.25 -10.30
CA ILE A 109 -0.98 -14.09 -9.85
C ILE A 109 -2.33 -13.50 -10.28
N SER A 110 -2.53 -12.17 -10.17
CA SER A 110 -3.76 -11.52 -10.65
C SER A 110 -3.94 -11.67 -12.16
N THR A 111 -2.86 -11.54 -12.93
CA THR A 111 -2.89 -11.71 -14.39
C THR A 111 -3.21 -13.16 -14.79
N VAL A 112 -2.64 -14.15 -14.08
CA VAL A 112 -2.85 -15.58 -14.36
C VAL A 112 -4.25 -16.04 -13.97
N LEU A 113 -4.81 -15.52 -12.88
CA LEU A 113 -6.15 -15.87 -12.39
C LEU A 113 -7.27 -15.07 -13.07
N GLY A 114 -6.96 -14.03 -13.84
CA GLY A 114 -7.95 -13.18 -14.54
C GLY A 114 -8.90 -12.42 -13.59
N LEU A 115 -8.64 -12.49 -12.29
CA LEU A 115 -9.34 -11.77 -11.24
C LEU A 115 -8.39 -10.71 -10.74
N ASP A 116 -8.81 -9.45 -10.86
CA ASP A 116 -8.12 -8.33 -10.25
C ASP A 116 -8.38 -8.40 -8.74
N LEU A 117 -7.62 -9.27 -8.05
CA LEU A 117 -7.60 -9.39 -6.58
C LEU A 117 -7.21 -8.08 -5.89
N LEU A 118 -6.82 -7.09 -6.70
CA LEU A 118 -6.47 -5.74 -6.32
C LEU A 118 -7.68 -4.79 -6.36
N ASN A 119 -8.78 -5.13 -7.05
CA ASN A 119 -10.01 -4.33 -7.10
C ASN A 119 -11.30 -5.15 -7.40
N PRO A 120 -11.77 -5.98 -6.46
CA PRO A 120 -13.03 -6.72 -6.62
C PRO A 120 -14.28 -5.81 -6.60
N GLY A 121 -14.17 -4.56 -6.15
CA GLY A 121 -15.30 -3.62 -6.02
C GLY A 121 -15.87 -3.16 -7.36
N GLU A 122 -15.02 -2.89 -8.35
CA GLU A 122 -15.49 -2.47 -9.69
C GLU A 122 -16.20 -3.60 -10.45
N GLN A 123 -15.82 -4.85 -10.19
CA GLN A 123 -16.43 -6.02 -10.83
C GLN A 123 -17.86 -6.27 -10.34
N LEU A 124 -18.13 -5.98 -9.06
CA LEU A 124 -19.47 -6.10 -8.48
C LEU A 124 -20.42 -4.98 -8.94
N ARG A 125 -19.90 -3.79 -9.26
CA ARG A 125 -20.70 -2.67 -9.81
C ARG A 125 -21.18 -2.89 -11.24
N GLN A 126 -20.54 -3.79 -11.98
CA GLN A 126 -20.98 -4.18 -13.33
C GLN A 126 -21.99 -5.34 -13.29
N LEU A 127 -22.13 -6.02 -12.16
CA LEU A 127 -23.08 -7.11 -11.93
C LEU A 127 -24.29 -6.69 -11.09
N VAL A 128 -24.22 -5.54 -10.40
CA VAL A 128 -25.37 -4.81 -9.90
C VAL A 128 -25.71 -3.71 -10.92
N PRO A 129 -26.65 -3.92 -11.85
CA PRO A 129 -27.14 -2.82 -12.67
C PRO A 129 -27.59 -1.69 -11.76
N THR A 130 -27.03 -0.49 -11.97
CA THR A 130 -27.55 0.75 -11.41
C THR A 130 -28.99 0.91 -11.88
N THR A 131 -29.95 0.45 -11.08
CA THR A 131 -31.32 0.96 -11.09
C THR A 131 -31.27 2.37 -10.50
N GLY A 132 -30.75 3.29 -11.31
CA GLY A 132 -30.56 4.70 -10.99
C GLY A 132 -30.73 5.56 -12.23
N GLY A 133 -31.68 5.19 -13.09
CA GLY A 133 -32.17 6.01 -14.18
C GLY A 133 -33.64 6.34 -13.94
N GLY A 134 -33.91 7.59 -13.54
CA GLY A 134 -35.19 8.30 -13.68
C GLY A 134 -36.48 7.54 -13.35
N VAL A 135 -36.97 7.67 -12.11
CA VAL A 135 -38.42 7.65 -11.86
C VAL A 135 -38.95 9.04 -12.20
N THR A 136 -39.33 9.21 -13.46
CA THR A 136 -40.38 10.17 -13.84
C THR A 136 -41.73 9.47 -13.68
N ILE A 137 -42.46 9.80 -12.62
CA ILE A 137 -43.87 10.24 -12.63
C ILE A 137 -44.12 11.04 -11.36
#